data_AF-A0A402A868-F1
#
_entry.id   AF-A0A402A868-F1
#
_cell.length_a   1.000
_cell.length_b   1.000
_cell.length_c   1.000
_cell.angle_alpha   90.00
_cell.angle_beta   90.00
_cell.angle_gamma   90.00
#
_symmetry.space_group_name_H-M   'P 1'
#
loop_
_entity.id
_entity.type
_entity.pdbx_description
1 polymer ?
#
loop_
_entity_poly.entity_id
_entity_poly.type
_entity_poly.pdbx_seq_one_letter_code
_entity_poly.pdbx_strand_id
1 'polypeptide(L)' 'MIRMQCHIWIKGHLDPSWQEWFENLMILPETSGKTLLHGSLADQAALYQVLLKIRSLGLVLVCLETDERSSVQEER' A
#
# COMPACT_ATOMS: atom_id res chain seq x y z
N MET A 1 2.13 -19.05 5.26
CA MET A 1 2.42 -17.78 5.98
C MET A 1 1.26 -16.86 5.70
N ILE A 2 0.56 -16.39 6.73
CA ILE A 2 -0.49 -15.38 6.58
C ILE A 2 0.20 -14.11 6.07
N ARG A 3 -0.32 -13.51 5.01
CA ARG A 3 0.15 -12.20 4.53
C ARG A 3 -1.00 -11.21 4.62
N MET A 4 -0.68 -9.99 5.02
CA MET A 4 -1.67 -8.94 5.15
C MET A 4 -1.84 -8.22 3.82
N GLN A 5 -3.05 -8.20 3.27
CA GLN A 5 -3.35 -7.40 2.10
C GLN A 5 -3.64 -5.97 2.56
N CYS A 6 -3.03 -4.96 1.96
CA CYS A 6 -3.30 -3.56 2.29
C CYS A 6 -3.68 -2.75 1.05
N HIS A 7 -4.53 -1.75 1.28
CA HIS A 7 -4.85 -0.68 0.35
C HIS A 7 -4.67 0.65 1.08
N ILE A 8 -3.82 1.52 0.55
CA ILE A 8 -3.46 2.79 1.16
C ILE A 8 -3.68 3.89 0.13
N TRP A 9 -4.60 4.79 0.41
CA TRP A 9 -4.86 5.94 -0.44
C TRP A 9 -4.15 7.15 0.12
N ILE A 10 -3.38 7.82 -0.72
CA ILE A 10 -2.72 9.08 -0.41
C ILE A 10 -3.21 10.19 -1.34
N LYS A 11 -3.17 11.43 -0.87
CA LYS A 11 -3.54 12.61 -1.66
C LYS A 11 -2.41 12.97 -2.62
N GLY A 12 -2.77 13.31 -3.86
CA GLY A 12 -1.83 13.68 -4.91
C GLY A 12 -1.35 12.49 -5.73
N HIS A 13 -0.48 12.79 -6.69
CA HIS A 13 0.17 11.80 -7.54
C HIS A 13 1.56 11.48 -6.97
N LEU A 14 1.79 10.21 -6.68
CA LEU A 14 3.11 9.71 -6.37
C LEU A 14 3.76 9.22 -7.66
N ASP A 15 5.00 9.66 -7.90
CA ASP A 15 5.74 9.27 -9.09
C ASP A 15 6.01 7.76 -9.10
N PRO A 16 5.85 7.07 -10.24
CA PRO A 16 6.13 5.64 -10.37
C PRO A 16 7.56 5.24 -9.96
N SER A 17 8.53 6.14 -9.98
CA SER A 17 9.90 5.90 -9.49
C SER A 17 9.96 5.45 -8.02
N TRP A 18 8.92 5.74 -7.22
CA TRP A 18 8.82 5.29 -5.84
C TRP A 18 8.47 3.80 -5.71
N GLN A 19 8.11 3.11 -6.80
CA GLN A 19 7.72 1.71 -6.82
C GLN A 19 8.78 0.81 -6.15
N GLU A 20 10.07 1.04 -6.43
CA GLU A 20 11.17 0.26 -5.85
C GLU A 20 11.31 0.45 -4.32
N TRP A 21 10.78 1.56 -3.80
CA TRP A 21 10.88 1.91 -2.39
C TRP A 21 9.69 1.38 -1.57
N PHE A 22 8.54 1.15 -2.20
CA PHE A 22 7.32 0.67 -1.53
C PHE A 22 7.17 -0.86 -1.54
N GLU A 23 8.28 -1.60 -1.43
CA GLU A 23 8.31 -3.07 -1.34
C GLU A 23 7.38 -3.74 -2.38
N ASN A 24 6.60 -4.76 -1.99
CA ASN A 24 5.66 -5.47 -2.85
C ASN A 24 4.34 -4.70 -3.09
N LEU A 25 4.32 -3.38 -2.89
CA LEU A 25 3.14 -2.55 -3.15
C LEU A 25 3.20 -1.96 -4.54
N MET A 26 2.10 -2.08 -5.27
CA MET A 26 1.89 -1.40 -6.54
C MET A 26 1.38 0.01 -6.32
N ILE A 27 1.92 0.95 -7.09
CA ILE A 27 1.52 2.35 -7.10
C ILE A 27 0.59 2.58 -8.29
N LEU A 28 -0.69 2.89 -8.02
CA LEU A 28 -1.66 3.25 -9.05
C LEU A 28 -2.14 4.69 -8.85
N PRO A 29 -1.73 5.62 -9.73
CA PRO A 29 -2.31 6.94 -9.78
C PRO A 29 -3.77 6.86 -10.22
N GLU A 30 -4.67 7.49 -9.47
CA GLU A 30 -6.08 7.66 -9.85
C GLU A 30 -6.31 9.01 -10.52
N THR A 31 -7.27 9.06 -11.46
CA THR A 31 -7.72 10.31 -12.10
C THR A 31 -8.36 11.30 -11.12
N SER A 32 -8.73 10.84 -9.91
CA SER A 32 -9.28 11.64 -8.82
C SER A 32 -8.25 12.55 -8.13
N GLY A 33 -6.97 12.48 -8.52
CA GLY A 33 -5.87 13.19 -7.88
C GLY A 33 -5.40 12.50 -6.58
N LYS A 34 -5.63 11.20 -6.47
CA LYS A 34 -5.11 10.34 -5.40
C LYS A 34 -4.15 9.30 -5.97
N THR A 35 -3.40 8.67 -5.11
CA THR A 35 -2.61 7.48 -5.47
C THR A 35 -2.96 6.34 -4.52
N LEU A 36 -3.20 5.17 -5.08
CA LEU A 36 -3.39 3.93 -4.36
C LEU A 36 -2.07 3.17 -4.29
N LEU A 37 -1.63 2.86 -3.07
CA LEU A 37 -0.59 1.87 -2.80
C LEU A 37 -1.27 0.60 -2.34
N HIS A 38 -1.12 -0.50 -3.07
CA HIS A 38 -1.75 -1.75 -2.66
C HIS A 38 -0.91 -2.98 -2.97
N GLY A 39 -1.06 -3.99 -2.13
CA GLY A 39 -0.28 -5.21 -2.24
C GLY A 39 -0.26 -6.01 -0.96
N SER A 40 0.61 -7.01 -0.94
CA SER A 40 0.74 -7.94 0.18
C SER A 40 1.97 -7.58 1.01
N LEU A 41 1.75 -7.34 2.29
CA LEU A 41 2.79 -7.08 3.28
C LEU A 41 3.04 -8.33 4.13
N ALA A 42 4.31 -8.48 4.55
CA ALA A 42 4.74 -9.61 5.35
C ALA A 42 4.08 -9.61 6.74
N ASP A 43 3.99 -8.44 7.37
CA ASP A 43 3.45 -8.25 8.71
C ASP A 43 3.05 -6.78 8.96
N GLN A 44 2.64 -6.50 10.20
CA GLN A 44 2.32 -5.16 10.67
C GLN A 44 3.56 -4.23 10.69
N ALA A 45 4.78 -4.75 10.91
CA ALA A 45 5.98 -3.91 10.91
C ALA A 45 6.26 -3.33 9.52
N ALA A 46 6.08 -4.13 8.46
CA ALA A 46 6.16 -3.67 7.07
C ALA A 46 5.12 -2.57 6.77
N LEU A 47 3.89 -2.71 7.29
CA LEU A 47 2.87 -1.67 7.17
C LEU A 47 3.31 -0.35 7.84
N TYR A 48 3.80 -0.42 9.07
CA TYR A 48 4.28 0.78 9.75
C TYR A 48 5.47 1.43 9.03
N GLN A 49 6.38 0.65 8.43
CA GLN A 49 7.45 1.21 7.60
C GLN A 49 6.90 2.00 6.40
N VAL A 50 5.88 1.47 5.72
CA VAL A 50 5.22 2.17 4.61
C VAL A 50 4.57 3.48 5.09
N LEU A 51 3.86 3.47 6.22
CA LEU A 51 3.25 4.67 6.78
C LEU A 51 4.29 5.72 7.21
N LEU A 52 5.44 5.28 7.74
CA LEU A 52 6.55 6.17 8.08
C LEU A 52 7.16 6.82 6.82
N LYS A 53 7.26 6.08 5.71
CA LYS A 53 7.71 6.64 4.42
C LYS A 53 6.74 7.70 3.91
N ILE A 54 5.43 7.41 3.91
CA ILE A 54 4.38 8.37 3.54
C ILE A 54 4.53 9.66 4.35
N ARG A 55 4.68 9.54 5.68
CA ARG A 55 4.92 10.68 6.57
C ARG A 55 6.20 11.44 6.22
N SER A 56 7.31 10.75 5.97
CA SER A 56 8.59 11.40 5.64
C SER A 56 8.56 12.19 4.34
N LEU A 57 7.72 11.77 3.40
CA LEU A 57 7.50 12.46 2.12
C LEU A 57 6.50 13.62 2.23
N GLY A 58 5.92 13.85 3.41
CA GLY A 58 4.88 14.87 3.60
C GLY A 58 3.58 14.54 2.88
N LEU A 59 3.36 13.27 2.51
CA LEU A 59 2.17 12.82 1.80
C LEU A 59 1.01 12.69 2.79
N VAL A 60 -0.18 13.11 2.37
CA VAL A 60 -1.39 13.04 3.20
C VAL A 60 -2.04 11.67 3.01
N LEU A 61 -2.08 10.88 4.08
CA LEU A 61 -2.86 9.65 4.13
C LEU A 61 -4.36 9.98 4.12
N VAL A 62 -5.08 9.40 3.16
CA VAL A 62 -6.54 9.58 2.99
C VAL A 62 -7.30 8.41 3.61
N CYS A 63 -6.87 7.19 3.33
CA CYS A 63 -7.51 5.98 3.84
C CYS A 63 -6.48 4.85 3.93
N LEU A 64 -6.67 3.95 4.91
CA LEU A 64 -5.93 2.72 5.08
C LEU A 64 -6.94 1.60 5.32
N GLU A 65 -6.89 0.58 4.47
CA GLU A 65 -7.66 -0.66 4.64
C GLU A 65 -6.70 -1.83 4.66
N THR A 66 -6.86 -2.70 5.65
CA THR A 66 -6.08 -3.93 5.81
C THR A 66 -7.01 -5.11 5.93
N ASP A 67 -6.67 -6.19 5.23
CA ASP A 67 -7.40 -7.45 5.27
C ASP A 67 -6.42 -8.59 5.52
N GLU A 68 -6.72 -9.42 6.50
CA GLU A 68 -5.97 -10.65 6.75
C GLU A 68 -6.50 -11.73 5.81
N ARG A 69 -6.04 -11.72 4.56
CA ARG A 69 -6.36 -12.82 3.64
C ARG A 69 -5.70 -14.09 4.14
N SER A 70 -6.46 -14.92 4.84
CA SER A 70 -6.18 -16.35 4.96
C SER A 70 -6.09 -16.90 3.54
N SER A 71 -4.97 -17.53 3.19
CA SER A 71 -4.75 -18.19 1.91
C SER A 71 -5.71 -19.38 1.75
N VAL A 72 -6.97 -19.09 1.47
CA VAL A 72 -7.97 -20.01 0.94
C VAL A 72 -8.77 -19.23 -0.09
N GLN A 73 -8.16 -19.00 -1.24
CA GLN A 73 -8.92 -18.80 -2.47
C GLN A 73 -8.43 -19.89 -3.42
N GLU A 74 -9.11 -21.02 -3.31
CA GLU A 74 -8.97 -22.19 -4.16
C GLU A 74 -9.01 -21.83 -5.64
N GLU A 75 -8.23 -22.60 -6.40
CA GLU A 75 -8.16 -22.67 -7.84
C GLU A 75 -9.54 -22.60 -8.51
N ARG A 76 -9.65 -21.83 -9.59
CA ARG A 76 -10.66 -22.02 -10.62
C ARG A 76 -10.00 -22.16 -11.97
#